data_AF-A0A7K2ZL67-F1
#
_entry.id   AF-A0A7K2ZL67-F1
#
_cell.length_a   1.000
_cell.length_b   1.000
_cell.length_c   1.000
_cell.angle_alpha   90.00
_cell.angle_beta   90.00
_cell.angle_gamma   90.00
#
_symmetry.space_group_name_H-M   'P 1'
#
loop_
_entity.id
_entity.type
_entity.pdbx_description
1 polymer ?
#
loop_
_entity_poly.entity_id
_entity_poly.type
_entity_poly.pdbx_seq_one_letter_code
_entity_poly.pdbx_strand_id
1 'polypeptide(L)'
;MTHVLLIAGTRPQAAVLKASLEKFRAAGATVELAGLFAPDDIDPGLELTRLRSLTEAAAERGRMFEKRVAKLSAPRRAWASAERDRQVRGSGRRAHVLVALDATAVYTVWRLAQLNRRAHAVFGIAPALKAVEDRRERPLHYALRAVTRSVPTPATAARTTKRAARRVAG
;
A
#
# COMPACT_ATOMS: atom_id res chain seq x y z
N MET A 1 11.36 -13.53 2.21
CA MET A 1 9.88 -13.42 2.26
C MET A 1 9.44 -12.19 1.46
N THR A 2 8.43 -12.31 0.58
CA THR A 2 7.90 -11.16 -0.18
C THR A 2 6.74 -10.50 0.57
N HIS A 3 6.73 -9.17 0.70
CA HIS A 3 5.65 -8.44 1.36
C HIS A 3 4.72 -7.80 0.33
N VAL A 4 3.46 -8.18 0.33
CA VAL A 4 2.43 -7.66 -0.57
C VAL A 4 1.44 -6.83 0.24
N LEU A 5 1.20 -5.60 -0.20
CA LEU A 5 0.13 -4.77 0.35
C LEU A 5 -0.97 -4.63 -0.71
N LEU A 6 -2.12 -5.21 -0.41
CA LEU A 6 -3.35 -5.05 -1.20
C LEU A 6 -4.11 -3.83 -0.70
N ILE A 7 -4.50 -2.96 -1.61
CA ILE A 7 -5.39 -1.83 -1.35
C ILE A 7 -6.70 -2.07 -2.09
N ALA A 8 -7.80 -2.00 -1.35
CA ALA A 8 -9.17 -2.05 -1.88
C ALA A 8 -9.90 -0.75 -1.56
N GLY A 9 -10.55 -0.11 -2.53
CA GLY A 9 -11.47 0.98 -2.22
C GLY A 9 -12.94 0.57 -2.31
N THR A 10 -13.18 -0.69 -2.65
CA THR A 10 -14.48 -1.39 -2.57
C THR A 10 -14.32 -2.72 -1.84
N ARG A 11 -15.43 -3.33 -1.41
CA ARG A 11 -15.38 -4.66 -0.76
C ARG A 11 -14.91 -5.70 -1.76
N PRO A 12 -13.78 -6.39 -1.52
CA PRO A 12 -13.33 -7.47 -2.40
C PRO A 12 -14.25 -8.69 -2.28
N GLN A 13 -14.45 -9.40 -3.39
CA GLN A 13 -15.20 -10.66 -3.37
C GLN A 13 -14.44 -11.72 -2.55
N ALA A 14 -15.09 -12.29 -1.54
CA ALA A 14 -14.45 -13.19 -0.57
C ALA A 14 -13.80 -14.42 -1.23
N ALA A 15 -14.50 -15.09 -2.15
CA ALA A 15 -13.98 -16.27 -2.84
C ALA A 15 -12.73 -15.97 -3.67
N VAL A 16 -12.75 -14.86 -4.43
CA VAL A 16 -11.61 -14.41 -5.23
C VAL A 16 -10.44 -14.04 -4.33
N LEU A 17 -10.69 -13.30 -3.25
CA LEU A 17 -9.66 -12.92 -2.29
C LEU A 17 -9.02 -14.16 -1.65
N LYS A 18 -9.82 -15.12 -1.16
CA LYS A 18 -9.33 -16.37 -0.55
C LYS A 18 -8.40 -17.15 -1.49
N ALA A 19 -8.89 -17.45 -2.71
CA ALA A 19 -8.11 -18.18 -3.71
C ALA A 19 -6.82 -17.43 -4.10
N SER A 20 -6.85 -16.10 -4.09
CA SER A 20 -5.68 -15.28 -4.38
C SER A 20 -4.65 -15.32 -3.24
N LEU A 21 -5.11 -15.27 -1.99
CA LEU A 21 -4.24 -15.35 -0.81
C LEU A 21 -3.54 -16.71 -0.73
N GLU A 22 -4.22 -17.80 -1.05
CA GLU A 22 -3.62 -19.13 -1.17
C GLU A 22 -2.47 -19.15 -2.18
N LYS A 23 -2.67 -18.54 -3.35
CA LYS A 23 -1.61 -18.42 -4.38
C LYS A 23 -0.43 -17.57 -3.91
N PHE A 24 -0.69 -16.44 -3.22
CA PHE A 24 0.38 -15.62 -2.65
C PHE A 24 1.19 -16.38 -1.60
N ARG A 25 0.52 -17.14 -0.72
CA ARG A 25 1.18 -17.96 0.30
C ARG A 25 2.01 -19.07 -0.33
N ALA A 26 1.47 -19.78 -1.32
CA ALA A 26 2.20 -20.79 -2.09
C ALA A 26 3.45 -20.21 -2.79
N ALA A 27 3.40 -18.93 -3.18
CA ALA A 27 4.55 -18.20 -3.71
C ALA A 27 5.53 -17.64 -2.65
N GLY A 28 5.30 -17.92 -1.36
CA GLY A 28 6.16 -17.46 -0.25
C GLY A 28 6.00 -15.97 0.10
N ALA A 29 4.82 -15.40 -0.20
CA ALA A 29 4.49 -14.03 0.14
C ALA A 29 3.62 -13.91 1.40
N THR A 30 3.86 -12.84 2.14
CA THR A 30 2.98 -12.34 3.20
C THR A 30 2.10 -11.26 2.63
N VAL A 31 0.83 -11.28 3.01
CA VAL A 31 -0.17 -10.37 2.46
C VAL A 31 -0.80 -9.56 3.58
N GLU A 32 -0.74 -8.23 3.43
CA GLU A 32 -1.51 -7.29 4.22
C GLU A 32 -2.60 -6.68 3.33
N LEU A 33 -3.80 -6.49 3.89
CA LEU A 33 -4.94 -5.89 3.20
C LEU A 33 -5.38 -4.62 3.92
N ALA A 34 -5.52 -3.52 3.18
CA ALA A 34 -6.14 -2.30 3.67
C ALA A 34 -7.21 -1.80 2.71
N GLY A 35 -8.32 -1.29 3.22
CA GLY A 35 -9.34 -0.76 2.32
C GLY A 35 -10.55 -0.11 2.95
N LEU A 36 -11.42 0.43 2.09
CA LEU A 36 -12.69 1.07 2.47
C LEU A 36 -13.79 0.01 2.63
N PHE A 37 -13.66 -0.82 3.66
CA PHE A 37 -14.64 -1.85 4.06
C PHE A 37 -14.78 -1.86 5.58
N ALA A 38 -15.84 -2.46 6.12
CA ALA A 38 -15.89 -2.80 7.54
C ALA A 38 -15.05 -4.07 7.79
N PRO A 39 -14.40 -4.24 8.95
CA PRO A 39 -13.66 -5.48 9.22
C PRO A 39 -14.53 -6.73 9.07
N ASP A 40 -15.79 -6.65 9.47
CA ASP A 40 -16.78 -7.74 9.39
C ASP A 40 -17.15 -8.13 7.95
N ASP A 41 -16.83 -7.29 6.96
CA ASP A 41 -17.01 -7.62 5.54
C ASP A 41 -15.98 -8.64 5.04
N ILE A 42 -14.89 -8.83 5.79
CA ILE A 42 -13.74 -9.65 5.45
C ILE A 42 -13.74 -10.88 6.35
N ASP A 43 -13.77 -12.05 5.74
CA ASP A 43 -13.77 -13.32 6.45
C ASP A 43 -12.53 -13.43 7.37
N PRO A 44 -12.70 -13.62 8.69
CA PRO A 44 -11.58 -13.75 9.62
C PRO A 44 -10.72 -15.00 9.37
N GLY A 45 -11.25 -16.00 8.65
CA GLY A 45 -10.51 -17.18 8.21
C GLY A 45 -9.52 -16.91 7.08
N LEU A 46 -9.48 -15.68 6.53
CA LEU A 46 -8.44 -15.27 5.61
C LEU A 46 -7.14 -15.07 6.40
N GLU A 47 -6.16 -15.97 6.21
CA GLU A 47 -4.84 -15.90 6.86
C GLU A 47 -3.99 -14.71 6.36
N LEU A 48 -4.50 -13.50 6.58
CA LEU A 48 -3.84 -12.24 6.32
C LEU A 48 -2.84 -11.96 7.44
N THR A 49 -1.65 -11.47 7.06
CA THR A 49 -0.67 -11.00 8.06
C THR A 49 -1.19 -9.76 8.81
N ARG A 50 -1.99 -8.94 8.12
CA ARG A 50 -2.69 -7.80 8.71
C ARG A 50 -3.90 -7.41 7.88
N LEU A 51 -4.97 -7.02 8.57
CA LEU A 51 -6.15 -6.38 7.99
C LEU A 51 -6.29 -4.96 8.57
N ARG A 52 -6.58 -3.96 7.72
CA ARG A 52 -6.84 -2.59 8.18
C ARG A 52 -8.01 -1.94 7.45
N SER A 53 -9.09 -1.65 8.18
CA SER A 53 -10.17 -0.80 7.68
C SER A 53 -9.73 0.66 7.63
N LEU A 54 -9.81 1.27 6.45
CA LEU A 54 -9.57 2.70 6.23
C LEU A 54 -10.77 3.56 6.64
N THR A 55 -11.94 2.95 6.80
CA THR A 55 -13.14 3.62 7.33
C THR A 55 -12.98 3.81 8.84
N GLU A 56 -12.60 2.75 9.57
CA GLU A 56 -12.29 2.84 10.99
C GLU A 56 -11.09 3.75 11.26
N ALA A 57 -10.04 3.65 10.45
CA ALA A 57 -8.89 4.54 10.55
C ALA A 57 -9.27 6.02 10.41
N ALA A 58 -10.32 6.36 9.64
CA ALA A 58 -10.83 7.72 9.56
C ALA A 58 -11.64 8.11 10.81
N ALA A 59 -12.49 7.20 11.31
CA ALA A 59 -13.28 7.41 12.53
C ALA A 59 -12.40 7.61 13.78
N GLU A 60 -11.32 6.83 13.92
CA GLU A 60 -10.30 6.96 14.98
C GLU A 60 -9.63 8.34 15.01
N ARG A 61 -9.60 9.06 13.87
CA ARG A 61 -9.07 10.43 13.79
C ARG A 61 -10.06 11.51 14.24
N GLY A 62 -11.30 11.12 14.52
CA GLY A 62 -12.37 11.98 15.01
C GLY A 62 -13.35 12.43 13.93
N ARG A 63 -14.55 12.78 14.40
CA ARG A 63 -15.73 13.09 13.56
C ARG A 63 -15.50 14.15 12.49
N MET A 64 -14.68 15.17 12.76
CA MET A 64 -14.38 16.21 11.77
C MET A 64 -13.54 15.69 10.59
N PHE A 65 -12.59 14.80 10.87
CA PHE A 65 -11.77 14.17 9.85
C PHE A 65 -12.63 13.25 8.98
N GLU A 66 -13.41 12.40 9.64
CA GLU A 66 -14.35 11.47 9.00
C GLU A 66 -15.32 12.20 8.05
N LYS A 67 -16.01 13.25 8.54
CA LYS A 67 -16.92 14.07 7.72
C LYS A 67 -16.23 14.69 6.52
N ARG A 68 -14.96 15.12 6.67
CA ARG A 68 -14.18 15.67 5.55
C ARG A 68 -13.82 14.59 4.53
N VAL A 69 -13.41 13.40 4.98
CA VAL A 69 -13.12 12.27 4.09
C VAL A 69 -14.36 11.86 3.32
N ALA A 70 -15.53 11.77 3.98
CA ALA A 70 -16.79 11.39 3.34
C ALA A 70 -17.17 12.28 2.14
N LYS A 71 -16.79 13.57 2.16
CA LYS A 71 -17.02 14.53 1.07
C LYS A 71 -16.09 14.38 -0.14
N LEU A 72 -15.05 13.54 -0.06
CA LEU A 72 -14.11 13.33 -1.16
C LEU A 72 -14.63 12.30 -2.17
N SER A 73 -14.15 12.38 -3.41
CA SER A 73 -14.32 11.32 -4.41
C SER A 73 -13.75 9.98 -3.91
N ALA A 74 -14.33 8.84 -4.29
CA ALA A 74 -13.93 7.52 -3.78
C ALA A 74 -12.40 7.25 -3.79
N PRO A 75 -11.64 7.53 -4.88
CA PRO A 75 -10.19 7.30 -4.86
C PRO A 75 -9.43 8.19 -3.86
N ARG A 76 -9.91 9.42 -3.65
CA ARG A 76 -9.33 10.36 -2.69
C ARG A 76 -9.67 10.00 -1.24
N ARG A 77 -10.80 9.33 -0.98
CA ARG A 77 -11.15 8.84 0.36
C ARG A 77 -10.13 7.83 0.85
N ALA A 78 -9.86 6.81 0.04
CA ALA A 78 -8.91 5.76 0.37
C ALA A 78 -7.52 6.36 0.67
N TRP A 79 -7.04 7.29 -0.16
CA TRP A 79 -5.76 7.95 0.11
C TRP A 79 -5.80 8.83 1.36
N ALA A 80 -6.86 9.63 1.57
CA ALA A 80 -6.93 10.54 2.72
C ALA A 80 -6.87 9.77 4.05
N SER A 81 -7.57 8.64 4.15
CA SER A 81 -7.47 7.73 5.30
C SER A 81 -6.08 7.10 5.40
N ALA A 82 -5.58 6.49 4.32
CA ALA A 82 -4.29 5.81 4.29
C ALA A 82 -3.10 6.75 4.61
N GLU A 83 -3.15 8.02 4.18
CA GLU A 83 -2.12 9.02 4.44
C GLU A 83 -1.99 9.35 5.94
N ARG A 84 -3.09 9.23 6.67
CA ARG A 84 -3.16 9.51 8.11
C ARG A 84 -3.05 8.25 8.95
N ASP A 85 -3.14 7.07 8.36
CA ASP A 85 -2.92 5.80 9.03
C ASP A 85 -1.43 5.42 9.09
N ARG A 86 -0.89 5.26 10.31
CA ARG A 86 0.53 4.92 10.49
C ARG A 86 0.84 3.49 10.07
N GLN A 87 -0.09 2.56 10.25
CA GLN A 87 0.09 1.14 9.92
C GLN A 87 0.18 0.97 8.40
N VAL A 88 -0.78 1.51 7.65
CA VAL A 88 -0.80 1.45 6.18
C VAL A 88 0.43 2.12 5.58
N ARG A 89 0.88 3.25 6.13
CA ARG A 89 2.14 3.88 5.72
C ARG A 89 3.37 3.07 6.09
N GLY A 90 3.33 2.30 7.18
CA GLY A 90 4.37 1.35 7.56
C GLY A 90 4.46 0.23 6.53
N SER A 91 3.33 -0.42 6.28
CA SER A 91 3.18 -1.51 5.30
C SER A 91 3.57 -1.05 3.90
N GLY A 92 3.11 0.11 3.45
CA GLY A 92 3.44 0.66 2.13
C GLY A 92 4.93 0.93 1.92
N ARG A 93 5.66 1.31 2.97
CA ARG A 93 7.13 1.49 2.92
C ARG A 93 7.91 0.18 2.90
N ARG A 94 7.35 -0.89 3.50
CA ARG A 94 7.97 -2.23 3.55
C ARG A 94 7.56 -3.11 2.37
N ALA A 95 6.46 -2.77 1.71
CA ALA A 95 5.91 -3.54 0.61
C ALA A 95 6.92 -3.70 -0.52
N HIS A 96 7.01 -4.93 -1.00
CA HIS A 96 7.73 -5.31 -2.20
C HIS A 96 6.83 -5.19 -3.44
N VAL A 97 5.53 -5.44 -3.25
CA VAL A 97 4.47 -5.28 -4.24
C VAL A 97 3.32 -4.49 -3.61
N LEU A 98 2.90 -3.42 -4.26
CA LEU A 98 1.73 -2.61 -3.94
C LEU A 98 0.66 -2.92 -4.99
N VAL A 99 -0.55 -3.30 -4.55
CA VAL A 99 -1.59 -3.79 -5.45
C VAL A 99 -2.85 -2.97 -5.28
N ALA A 100 -3.37 -2.40 -6.37
CA ALA A 100 -4.71 -1.84 -6.40
C ALA A 100 -5.67 -2.94 -6.85
N LEU A 101 -6.60 -3.34 -5.99
CA LEU A 101 -7.58 -4.38 -6.30
C LEU A 101 -8.73 -3.89 -7.18
N ASP A 102 -8.99 -2.58 -7.16
CA ASP A 102 -10.04 -1.94 -7.94
C ASP A 102 -9.61 -0.53 -8.37
N ALA A 103 -10.39 0.08 -9.28
CA ALA A 103 -10.07 1.38 -9.85
C ALA A 103 -9.96 2.50 -8.79
N THR A 104 -10.71 2.38 -7.70
CA THR A 104 -10.69 3.37 -6.61
C THR A 104 -9.42 3.29 -5.77
N ALA A 105 -8.78 2.12 -5.71
CA ALA A 105 -7.50 1.93 -5.03
C ALA A 105 -6.27 2.46 -5.80
N VAL A 106 -6.39 2.69 -7.12
CA VAL A 106 -5.27 3.08 -8.00
C VAL A 106 -4.56 4.33 -7.50
N TYR A 107 -5.32 5.36 -7.12
CA TYR A 107 -4.73 6.62 -6.64
C TYR A 107 -3.94 6.42 -5.34
N THR A 108 -4.45 5.62 -4.40
CA THR A 108 -3.77 5.30 -3.15
C THR A 108 -2.47 4.55 -3.41
N VAL A 109 -2.50 3.54 -4.28
CA VAL A 109 -1.33 2.75 -4.65
C VAL A 109 -0.29 3.59 -5.37
N TRP A 110 -0.71 4.46 -6.29
CA TRP A 110 0.19 5.42 -6.93
C TRP A 110 0.88 6.32 -5.90
N ARG A 111 0.13 6.89 -4.94
CA ARG A 111 0.71 7.72 -3.87
C ARG A 111 1.67 6.93 -2.98
N LEU A 112 1.36 5.69 -2.63
CA LEU A 112 2.26 4.81 -1.87
C LEU A 112 3.53 4.46 -2.65
N ALA A 113 3.42 4.23 -3.97
CA ALA A 113 4.57 3.98 -4.84
C ALA A 113 5.51 5.18 -4.93
N GLN A 114 4.98 6.41 -4.85
CA GLN A 114 5.81 7.61 -4.75
C GLN A 114 6.58 7.68 -3.42
N LEU A 115 6.04 7.10 -2.34
CA LEU A 115 6.74 6.98 -1.05
C LEU A 115 7.71 5.79 -1.02
N ASN A 116 7.44 4.74 -1.80
CA ASN A 116 8.26 3.54 -1.90
C ASN A 116 8.51 3.19 -3.37
N ARG A 117 9.48 3.89 -3.97
CA ARG A 117 9.84 3.71 -5.39
C ARG A 117 10.43 2.32 -5.70
N ARG A 118 10.82 1.56 -4.67
CA ARG A 118 11.38 0.20 -4.81
C ARG A 118 10.29 -0.86 -4.99
N ALA A 119 9.06 -0.59 -4.56
CA ALA A 119 7.94 -1.50 -4.73
C ALA A 119 7.53 -1.62 -6.20
N HIS A 120 7.02 -2.79 -6.57
CA HIS A 120 6.23 -2.94 -7.79
C HIS A 120 4.79 -2.53 -7.52
N ALA A 121 4.35 -1.44 -8.15
CA ALA A 121 2.96 -1.00 -8.09
C ALA A 121 2.21 -1.59 -9.29
N VAL A 122 1.14 -2.34 -9.03
CA VAL A 122 0.37 -3.04 -10.06
C VAL A 122 -1.13 -2.92 -9.80
N PHE A 123 -1.92 -3.16 -10.84
CA PHE A 123 -3.37 -3.18 -10.79
C PHE A 123 -3.88 -4.62 -10.98
N GLY A 124 -4.65 -5.12 -10.01
CA GLY A 124 -5.22 -6.47 -10.03
C GLY A 124 -4.32 -7.58 -9.45
N ILE A 125 -4.95 -8.72 -9.15
CA ILE A 125 -4.31 -9.89 -8.54
C ILE A 125 -3.29 -10.55 -9.48
N ALA A 126 -3.65 -10.80 -10.75
CA ALA A 126 -2.80 -11.57 -11.65
C ALA A 126 -1.43 -10.89 -11.90
N PRO A 127 -1.36 -9.57 -12.19
CA PRO A 127 -0.08 -8.87 -12.27
C PRO A 127 0.71 -8.88 -10.95
N ALA A 128 0.01 -8.89 -9.81
CA ALA A 128 0.64 -8.97 -8.50
C ALA A 128 1.27 -10.34 -8.23
N LEU A 129 0.60 -11.44 -8.58
CA LEU A 129 1.18 -12.79 -8.48
C LEU A 129 2.43 -12.91 -9.36
N LYS A 130 2.35 -12.45 -10.62
CA LYS A 130 3.51 -12.41 -11.51
C LYS A 130 4.68 -11.62 -10.90
N ALA A 131 4.41 -10.46 -10.30
CA ALA A 131 5.46 -9.65 -9.66
C ALA A 131 6.10 -10.34 -8.43
N VAL A 132 5.36 -11.21 -7.74
CA VAL A 132 5.89 -12.03 -6.65
C VAL A 132 6.76 -13.17 -7.19
N GLU A 133 6.28 -13.87 -8.23
CA GLU A 133 7.01 -14.94 -8.91
C GLU A 133 8.33 -14.42 -9.49
N ASP A 134 8.31 -13.32 -10.25
CA ASP A 134 9.51 -12.69 -10.82
C ASP A 134 10.54 -12.35 -9.73
N ARG A 135 10.08 -11.92 -8.54
CA ARG A 135 10.94 -11.61 -7.39
C ARG A 135 11.56 -12.84 -6.76
N ARG A 136 10.83 -13.96 -6.74
CA ARG A 136 11.32 -15.25 -6.27
C ARG A 136 12.38 -15.82 -7.20
N GLU A 137 12.16 -15.70 -8.52
CA GLU A 137 13.10 -16.20 -9.52
C GLU A 137 14.37 -15.36 -9.64
N ARG A 138 14.30 -14.04 -9.39
CA ARG A 138 15.42 -13.11 -9.64
C ARG A 138 15.79 -12.25 -8.43
N PRO A 139 16.14 -12.84 -7.27
CA PRO A 139 16.35 -12.09 -6.02
C PRO A 139 17.44 -11.02 -6.13
N LEU A 140 18.55 -11.32 -6.82
CA LEU A 140 19.69 -10.40 -6.99
C LEU A 140 19.33 -9.17 -7.82
N HIS A 141 18.58 -9.34 -8.91
CA HIS A 141 18.12 -8.23 -9.75
C HIS A 141 17.27 -7.22 -8.94
N TYR A 142 16.40 -7.73 -8.07
CA TYR A 142 15.57 -6.89 -7.22
C TYR A 142 16.32 -6.24 -6.08
N ALA A 143 17.33 -6.90 -5.52
CA ALA A 143 18.23 -6.30 -4.54
C ALA A 143 19.01 -5.12 -5.16
N LEU A 144 19.59 -5.30 -6.34
CA LEU A 144 20.32 -4.25 -7.06
C LEU A 144 19.42 -3.07 -7.44
N ARG A 145 18.21 -3.35 -7.95
CA ARG A 145 17.21 -2.31 -8.27
C ARG A 145 16.76 -1.53 -7.04
N ALA A 146 16.70 -2.17 -5.87
CA ALA A 146 16.39 -1.48 -4.63
C ALA A 146 17.48 -0.46 -4.26
N VAL A 147 18.76 -0.82 -4.45
CA VAL A 147 19.91 0.06 -4.20
C VAL A 147 19.91 1.27 -5.14
N THR A 148 19.68 1.07 -6.44
CA THR A 148 19.68 2.18 -7.42
C THR A 148 18.50 3.14 -7.20
N ARG A 149 17.33 2.65 -6.78
CA ARG A 149 16.14 3.48 -6.50
C ARG A 149 16.16 4.18 -5.13
N SER A 150 17.08 3.81 -4.23
CA SER A 150 17.30 4.55 -2.98
C SER A 150 17.94 5.92 -3.18
N VAL A 151 18.67 6.11 -4.28
CA VAL A 151 19.43 7.33 -4.47
C VAL A 151 18.44 8.47 -4.74
N PRO A 152 18.42 9.54 -3.91
CA PRO A 152 17.65 10.73 -4.21
C PRO A 152 18.12 11.29 -5.55
N THR A 153 17.22 11.78 -6.38
CA THR A 153 17.67 12.59 -7.51
C THR A 153 18.36 13.85 -6.98
N PRO A 154 19.36 14.42 -7.68
CA PRO A 154 20.06 15.63 -7.24
C PRO A 154 19.11 16.77 -6.84
N ALA A 155 18.00 16.92 -7.59
CA ALA A 155 16.95 17.88 -7.30
C ALA A 155 16.24 17.64 -5.94
N THR A 156 16.02 16.39 -5.54
CA THR A 156 15.46 16.06 -4.22
C THR A 156 16.47 16.30 -3.09
N ALA A 157 17.75 15.99 -3.30
CA ALA A 157 18.81 16.28 -2.33
C ALA A 157 18.95 17.79 -2.06
N ALA A 158 18.91 18.62 -3.12
CA ALA A 158 18.96 20.08 -3.01
C ALA A 158 17.74 20.70 -2.29
N ARG A 159 16.55 20.10 -2.42
CA ARG A 159 15.35 20.56 -1.69
C ARG A 159 15.42 20.19 -0.20
N THR A 160 15.96 19.04 0.15
CA THR A 160 16.12 18.63 1.55
C THR A 160 17.15 19.48 2.28
N THR A 161 18.27 19.82 1.65
CA THR A 161 19.28 20.72 2.23
C THR A 161 18.72 22.12 2.46
N LYS A 162 17.99 22.68 1.48
CA LYS A 162 17.33 23.99 1.63
C LYS A 162 16.29 24.02 2.78
N ARG A 163 15.60 22.90 3.00
CA ARG A 163 14.59 22.79 4.08
C ARG A 163 15.21 22.56 5.45
N ALA A 164 16.35 21.88 5.52
CA ALA A 164 17.14 21.72 6.75
C ALA A 164 17.79 23.05 7.16
N ALA A 165 18.38 23.80 6.21
CA ALA A 165 18.95 25.12 6.45
C ALA A 165 17.92 26.11 7.03
N ARG A 166 16.68 26.10 6.52
CA ARG A 166 15.58 26.92 7.05
C ARG A 166 15.09 26.55 8.45
N ARG A 167 15.40 25.35 8.95
CA ARG A 167 15.03 24.91 10.31
C ARG A 167 16.09 25.21 11.37
N VAL A 168 17.32 25.45 10.94
CA VAL A 168 18.44 25.80 11.84
C VAL A 168 18.57 27.33 11.97
N ALA A 169 18.04 28.09 11.02
CA ALA A 169 18.10 29.55 10.97
C ALA A 169 16.86 30.27 11.54
N GLY A 170 16.03 29.60 12.36
CA GLY A 170 14.87 30.19 13.04
C GLY A 170 14.70 29.55 14.40
#